data_AF-A0A7S1QN26-F1
#
_entry.id   AF-A0A7S1QN26-F1
#
_cell.length_a   1.000
_cell.length_b   1.000
_cell.length_c   1.000
_cell.angle_alpha   90.00
_cell.angle_beta   90.00
_cell.angle_gamma   90.00
#
_symmetry.space_group_name_H-M   'P 1'
#
loop_
_entity.id
_entity.type
_entity.pdbx_description
1 polymer ?
#
loop_
_entity_poly.entity_id
_entity_poly.type
_entity_poly.pdbx_seq_one_letter_code
_entity_poly.pdbx_strand_id
1 'polypeptide(L)'
;GGTAAAGDWEAVGRVARHFGLAPPELHKHALFRGRLRRLGQAGCRRDMPVTVKASQVHLDPSGEAPQPLLSIICVRWFNYWSDPRPTCDYTVLNDGFLTDIFHGPYSPGLILSDEVEVYTVFIQGTSDLAKLRPEHLRAMVRGKNVSAWYFLWPSSDGSPGQVRERDFFALCQSMERVPVRSGWPHQSSLYRLLCGKLWIPQMSLGRRFCVPPTVRV
;
A
#
# COMPACT_ATOMS: atom_id res chain seq x y z
N GLY A 1 -14.75 -23.10 39.20
CA GLY A 1 -15.89 -22.78 38.32
C GLY A 1 -15.41 -21.83 37.25
N GLY A 2 -15.66 -22.16 35.98
CA GLY A 2 -15.21 -21.37 34.84
C GLY A 2 -15.15 -22.19 33.55
N THR A 3 -16.22 -22.94 33.25
CA THR A 3 -16.41 -23.64 31.97
C THR A 3 -16.96 -22.64 30.94
N ALA A 4 -16.09 -22.07 30.10
CA ALA A 4 -16.48 -21.26 28.95
C ALA A 4 -15.38 -21.28 27.88
N ALA A 5 -15.12 -22.45 27.29
CA ALA A 5 -14.23 -22.57 26.12
C ALA A 5 -14.54 -23.77 25.22
N ALA A 6 -15.63 -24.53 25.47
CA ALA A 6 -15.91 -25.77 24.74
C ALA A 6 -16.87 -25.57 23.53
N GLY A 7 -17.57 -24.44 23.45
CA GLY A 7 -18.61 -24.21 22.43
C GLY A 7 -18.10 -23.77 21.05
N ASP A 8 -17.01 -23.00 20.99
CA ASP A 8 -16.51 -22.43 19.72
C ASP A 8 -15.77 -23.45 18.83
N TRP A 9 -15.18 -24.49 19.41
CA TRP A 9 -14.37 -25.46 18.67
C TRP A 9 -15.20 -26.44 17.83
N GLU A 10 -16.45 -26.70 18.22
CA GLU A 10 -17.36 -27.53 17.43
C GLU A 10 -17.83 -26.83 16.15
N ALA A 11 -17.93 -25.50 16.13
CA ALA A 11 -18.31 -24.74 14.95
C ALA A 11 -17.18 -24.76 13.92
N VAL A 12 -15.94 -24.52 14.37
CA VAL A 12 -14.72 -24.60 13.54
C VAL A 12 -14.53 -26.01 12.96
N GLY A 13 -14.77 -27.04 13.77
CA GLY A 13 -14.67 -28.45 13.35
C GLY A 13 -15.75 -28.89 12.35
N ARG A 14 -16.91 -28.24 12.31
CA ARG A 14 -17.98 -28.50 11.32
C ARG A 14 -17.69 -27.83 9.97
N VAL A 15 -17.12 -26.63 9.97
CA VAL A 15 -16.76 -25.89 8.75
C VAL A 15 -15.59 -26.56 8.00
N ALA A 16 -14.57 -27.05 8.71
CA ALA A 16 -13.44 -27.76 8.10
C ALA A 16 -13.86 -29.01 7.31
N ARG A 17 -14.84 -29.77 7.82
CA ARG A 17 -15.37 -30.98 7.15
C ARG A 17 -16.17 -30.65 5.90
N HIS A 18 -16.85 -29.51 5.84
CA HIS A 18 -17.64 -29.11 4.66
C HIS A 18 -16.76 -28.80 3.43
N PHE A 19 -15.50 -28.41 3.64
CA PHE A 19 -14.54 -28.09 2.58
C PHE A 19 -13.47 -29.16 2.35
N GLY A 20 -13.60 -30.35 2.95
CA GLY A 20 -12.61 -31.43 2.82
C GLY A 20 -11.25 -31.09 3.44
N LEU A 21 -11.22 -30.16 4.40
CA LEU A 21 -10.02 -29.77 5.12
C LEU A 21 -9.85 -30.69 6.34
N ALA A 22 -8.67 -31.29 6.47
CA ALA A 22 -8.31 -32.08 7.64
C ALA A 22 -8.44 -31.24 8.93
N PRO A 23 -8.73 -31.85 10.10
CA PRO A 23 -8.82 -31.13 11.36
C PRO A 23 -7.53 -30.34 11.64
N PRO A 24 -7.62 -29.24 12.43
CA PRO A 24 -6.61 -28.19 12.45
C PRO A 24 -5.36 -28.66 13.20
N GLU A 25 -4.47 -29.34 12.50
CA GLU A 25 -3.06 -29.03 12.66
C GLU A 25 -2.94 -27.56 12.29
N LEU A 26 -2.69 -26.70 13.28
CA LEU A 26 -2.45 -25.27 13.10
C LEU A 26 -1.49 -25.07 11.91
N HIS A 27 -2.04 -24.82 10.73
CA HIS A 27 -1.25 -24.34 9.63
C HIS A 27 -0.80 -22.95 10.06
N LYS A 28 0.46 -22.83 10.52
CA LYS A 28 1.12 -21.56 10.88
C LYS A 28 0.97 -20.50 9.78
N HIS A 29 0.58 -20.94 8.59
CA HIS A 29 0.37 -20.12 7.43
C HIS A 29 -0.83 -20.58 6.59
N ALA A 30 -1.63 -19.64 6.09
CA ALA A 30 -2.55 -19.89 4.99
C ALA A 30 -1.82 -19.82 3.64
N LEU A 31 -2.26 -20.64 2.71
CA LEU A 31 -1.66 -20.77 1.38
C LEU A 31 -2.55 -20.09 0.33
N PHE A 32 -2.15 -18.94 -0.18
CA PHE A 32 -2.86 -18.27 -1.28
C PHE A 32 -2.24 -18.65 -2.62
N ARG A 33 -3.06 -19.16 -3.55
CA ARG A 33 -2.61 -19.49 -4.91
C ARG A 33 -3.08 -18.41 -5.88
N GLY A 34 -2.17 -17.52 -6.29
CA GLY A 34 -2.44 -16.52 -7.32
C GLY A 34 -2.36 -17.11 -8.73
N ARG A 35 -3.14 -16.58 -9.68
CA ARG A 35 -3.21 -17.10 -11.06
C ARG A 35 -1.88 -17.01 -11.85
N LEU A 36 -1.01 -16.05 -11.53
CA LEU A 36 0.29 -15.90 -12.18
C LEU A 36 1.27 -15.16 -11.27
N ARG A 37 2.43 -15.75 -10.99
CA ARG A 37 3.59 -15.03 -10.45
C ARG A 37 4.84 -15.44 -11.21
N ARG A 38 5.64 -14.48 -11.62
CA ARG A 38 6.81 -14.76 -12.46
C ARG A 38 8.06 -14.85 -11.57
N LEU A 39 8.87 -15.87 -11.83
CA LEU A 39 10.02 -16.29 -11.03
C LEU A 39 11.29 -15.85 -11.75
N GLY A 40 11.81 -14.68 -11.37
CA GLY A 40 13.08 -14.16 -11.91
C GLY A 40 13.17 -14.22 -13.44
N GLN A 41 14.39 -14.50 -13.95
CA GLN A 41 14.67 -14.54 -15.39
C GLN A 41 14.10 -15.78 -16.13
N ALA A 42 13.52 -16.76 -15.43
CA ALA A 42 13.19 -18.08 -16.01
C ALA A 42 11.69 -18.38 -16.17
N GLY A 43 10.82 -17.37 -16.09
CA GLY A 43 9.43 -17.48 -16.57
C GLY A 43 8.33 -17.29 -15.52
N CYS A 44 7.08 -17.43 -15.97
CA CYS A 44 5.88 -17.32 -15.14
C CYS A 44 5.54 -18.67 -14.51
N ARG A 45 5.41 -18.75 -13.17
CA ARG A 45 4.87 -19.92 -12.50
C ARG A 45 3.43 -19.65 -12.09
N ARG A 46 2.51 -20.46 -12.64
CA ARG A 46 1.12 -20.48 -12.19
C ARG A 46 1.07 -21.10 -10.79
N ASP A 47 0.08 -20.68 -10.00
CA ASP A 47 -0.26 -21.29 -8.72
C ASP A 47 0.83 -21.21 -7.64
N MET A 48 1.71 -20.21 -7.72
CA MET A 48 2.77 -20.06 -6.71
C MET A 48 2.12 -19.77 -5.34
N PRO A 49 2.33 -20.64 -4.35
CA PRO A 49 1.75 -20.45 -3.04
C PRO A 49 2.38 -19.25 -2.34
N VAL A 50 1.54 -18.39 -1.78
CA VAL A 50 1.95 -17.40 -0.78
C VAL A 50 1.55 -17.93 0.57
N THR A 51 2.58 -18.10 1.39
CA THR A 51 2.47 -18.55 2.76
C THR A 51 2.29 -17.31 3.63
N VAL A 52 1.03 -16.96 3.92
CA VAL A 52 0.69 -15.81 4.79
C VAL A 52 0.50 -16.36 6.20
N LYS A 53 1.02 -15.72 7.25
CA LYS A 53 0.80 -16.23 8.62
C LYS A 53 -0.71 -16.31 8.89
N ALA A 54 -1.18 -17.38 9.52
CA ALA A 54 -2.61 -17.56 9.78
C ALA A 54 -3.21 -16.39 10.58
N SER A 55 -2.41 -15.77 11.45
CA SER A 55 -2.78 -14.56 12.20
C SER A 55 -3.03 -13.32 11.34
N GLN A 56 -2.64 -13.33 10.06
CA GLN A 56 -2.85 -12.25 9.10
C GLN A 56 -4.00 -12.56 8.14
N VAL A 57 -4.71 -13.67 8.36
CA VAL A 57 -5.79 -14.14 7.50
C VAL A 57 -7.07 -14.12 8.30
N HIS A 58 -7.86 -13.08 8.09
CA HIS A 58 -9.17 -12.94 8.69
C HIS A 58 -10.18 -13.57 7.72
N LEU A 59 -10.58 -14.80 8.01
CA LEU A 59 -11.70 -15.44 7.31
C LEU A 59 -12.98 -15.00 8.02
N ASP A 60 -13.81 -14.21 7.35
CA ASP A 60 -15.12 -13.88 7.88
C ASP A 60 -16.05 -15.10 7.72
N PRO A 61 -16.52 -15.72 8.82
CA PRO A 61 -17.41 -16.88 8.77
C PRO A 61 -18.78 -16.57 8.17
N SER A 62 -19.18 -15.30 8.07
CA SER A 62 -20.41 -14.87 7.40
C SER A 62 -20.29 -14.75 5.88
N GLY A 63 -19.05 -14.76 5.35
CA GLY A 63 -18.77 -14.47 3.94
C GLY A 63 -18.80 -12.98 3.57
N GLU A 64 -19.22 -12.09 4.48
CA GLU A 64 -19.30 -10.65 4.26
C GLU A 64 -18.37 -9.90 5.20
N ALA A 65 -17.06 -9.95 4.92
CA ALA A 65 -16.05 -9.17 5.64
C ALA A 65 -16.54 -7.73 5.87
N PRO A 66 -16.58 -7.24 7.13
CA PRO A 66 -17.17 -5.95 7.46
C PRO A 66 -16.54 -4.84 6.62
N GLN A 67 -17.34 -3.84 6.26
CA GLN A 67 -16.85 -2.72 5.47
C GLN A 67 -15.76 -1.97 6.24
N PRO A 68 -14.53 -1.84 5.71
CA PRO A 68 -13.46 -1.14 6.41
C PRO A 68 -13.81 0.33 6.65
N LEU A 69 -13.31 0.91 7.73
CA LEU A 69 -13.41 2.35 7.96
C LEU A 69 -12.50 3.12 7.00
N LEU A 70 -11.33 2.56 6.68
CA LEU A 70 -10.32 3.20 5.84
C LEU A 70 -9.73 2.19 4.83
N SER A 71 -9.71 2.59 3.56
CA SER A 71 -8.92 1.94 2.52
C SER A 71 -7.73 2.80 2.13
N ILE A 72 -6.55 2.20 2.11
CA ILE A 72 -5.32 2.85 1.67
C ILE A 72 -4.87 2.26 0.34
N ILE A 73 -4.82 3.09 -0.70
CA ILE A 73 -4.21 2.74 -1.98
C ILE A 73 -2.73 3.13 -1.92
N CYS A 74 -1.88 2.16 -1.65
CA CYS A 74 -0.43 2.32 -1.57
C CYS A 74 0.19 2.17 -2.95
N VAL A 75 0.52 3.27 -3.62
CA VAL A 75 1.23 3.27 -4.89
C VAL A 75 2.72 3.32 -4.62
N ARG A 76 3.45 2.25 -4.91
CA ARG A 76 4.90 2.18 -4.64
C ARG A 76 5.68 1.68 -5.82
N TRP A 77 6.93 2.10 -5.90
CA TRP A 77 7.87 1.47 -6.82
C TRP A 77 8.18 0.06 -6.31
N PHE A 78 8.22 -0.90 -7.21
CA PHE A 78 8.90 -2.17 -6.97
C PHE A 78 9.21 -2.81 -8.30
N ASN A 79 10.44 -3.31 -8.46
CA ASN A 79 10.79 -4.11 -9.61
C ASN A 79 11.08 -5.54 -9.16
N TYR A 80 10.01 -6.36 -9.14
CA TYR A 80 10.06 -7.79 -8.85
C TYR A 80 11.05 -8.57 -9.73
N TRP A 81 11.47 -8.01 -10.87
CA TRP A 81 12.22 -8.73 -11.89
C TRP A 81 13.74 -8.60 -11.77
N SER A 82 14.25 -7.54 -11.15
CA SER A 82 15.66 -7.20 -11.37
C SER A 82 16.40 -6.57 -10.21
N ASP A 83 15.80 -6.35 -9.03
CA ASP A 83 16.55 -5.81 -7.89
C ASP A 83 16.81 -6.87 -6.81
N PRO A 84 18.00 -7.50 -6.80
CA PRO A 84 18.39 -8.45 -5.76
C PRO A 84 18.94 -7.74 -4.49
N ARG A 85 19.01 -6.40 -4.46
CA ARG A 85 19.73 -5.69 -3.39
C ARG A 85 18.86 -5.52 -2.14
N PRO A 86 19.45 -5.72 -0.94
CA PRO A 86 18.85 -5.22 0.28
C PRO A 86 18.74 -3.70 0.19
N THR A 87 17.50 -3.24 0.20
CA THR A 87 17.10 -1.85 0.07
C THR A 87 17.46 -1.10 1.36
N CYS A 88 18.21 0.00 1.27
CA CYS A 88 18.64 0.82 2.42
C CYS A 88 17.46 1.38 3.25
N ASP A 89 17.70 1.86 4.46
CA ASP A 89 16.61 2.29 5.38
C ASP A 89 15.79 3.48 4.88
N TYR A 90 16.35 4.30 4.00
CA TYR A 90 15.72 5.51 3.47
C TYR A 90 15.09 5.33 2.09
N THR A 91 15.10 4.12 1.53
CA THR A 91 14.47 3.89 0.23
C THR A 91 13.00 3.49 0.38
N VAL A 92 12.16 3.98 -0.54
CA VAL A 92 10.73 3.65 -0.64
C VAL A 92 10.47 2.15 -0.87
N LEU A 93 11.52 1.37 -1.08
CA LEU A 93 11.49 -0.07 -1.28
C LEU A 93 11.73 -0.86 0.00
N ASN A 94 12.15 -0.20 1.08
CA ASN A 94 12.37 -0.86 2.35
C ASN A 94 11.02 -1.36 2.90
N ASP A 95 10.82 -2.68 2.86
CA ASP A 95 9.61 -3.30 3.37
C ASP A 95 9.48 -3.15 4.90
N GLY A 96 10.60 -2.98 5.61
CA GLY A 96 10.61 -2.63 7.04
C GLY A 96 9.97 -1.26 7.29
N PHE A 97 10.32 -0.24 6.51
CA PHE A 97 9.70 1.09 6.60
C PHE A 97 8.18 1.03 6.38
N LEU A 98 7.72 0.26 5.38
CA LEU A 98 6.28 0.09 5.15
C LEU A 98 5.61 -0.74 6.24
N THR A 99 6.31 -1.75 6.76
CA THR A 99 5.85 -2.52 7.92
C THR A 99 5.66 -1.60 9.12
N ASP A 100 6.60 -0.69 9.38
CA ASP A 100 6.49 0.28 10.47
C ASP A 100 5.36 1.28 10.24
N ILE A 101 5.16 1.74 9.01
CA ILE A 101 4.05 2.65 8.68
C ILE A 101 2.68 1.97 8.86
N PHE A 102 2.53 0.72 8.43
CA PHE A 102 1.24 0.04 8.44
C PHE A 102 0.95 -0.74 9.73
N HIS A 103 1.99 -1.17 10.44
CA HIS A 103 1.89 -2.05 11.60
C HIS A 103 2.72 -1.58 12.81
N GLY A 104 3.54 -0.54 12.69
CA GLY A 104 4.33 0.00 13.79
C GLY A 104 3.49 0.81 14.80
N PRO A 105 4.13 1.39 15.82
CA PRO A 105 3.46 2.24 16.79
C PRO A 105 2.73 3.40 16.11
N TYR A 106 1.47 3.63 16.50
CA TYR A 106 0.60 4.66 15.91
C TYR A 106 0.29 4.48 14.41
N SER A 107 0.54 3.30 13.86
CA SER A 107 0.13 2.96 12.50
C SER A 107 -1.39 2.86 12.37
N PRO A 108 -1.94 3.01 11.15
CA PRO A 108 -3.36 2.76 10.92
C PRO A 108 -3.79 1.36 11.36
N GLY A 109 -2.97 0.34 11.09
CA GLY A 109 -3.28 -1.04 11.48
C GLY A 109 -3.33 -1.25 12.98
N LEU A 110 -2.62 -0.45 13.79
CA LEU A 110 -2.70 -0.53 15.24
C LEU A 110 -3.85 0.32 15.82
N ILE A 111 -4.06 1.53 15.28
CA ILE A 111 -5.09 2.47 15.78
C ILE A 111 -6.50 2.01 15.40
N LEU A 112 -6.66 1.51 14.18
CA LEU A 112 -7.95 1.14 13.59
C LEU A 112 -8.12 -0.40 13.51
N SER A 113 -7.11 -1.18 13.89
CA SER A 113 -7.14 -2.65 13.88
C SER A 113 -7.65 -3.21 12.55
N ASP A 114 -8.75 -3.96 12.61
CA ASP A 114 -9.34 -4.69 11.48
C ASP A 114 -10.22 -3.80 10.58
N GLU A 115 -10.30 -2.51 10.87
CA GLU A 115 -11.07 -1.53 10.09
C GLU A 115 -10.25 -0.88 8.96
N VAL A 116 -9.03 -1.37 8.70
CA VAL A 116 -8.15 -0.88 7.64
C VAL A 116 -7.90 -1.95 6.59
N GLU A 117 -8.05 -1.59 5.31
CA GLU A 117 -7.56 -2.39 4.20
C GLU A 117 -6.50 -1.64 3.40
N VAL A 118 -5.47 -2.34 2.93
CA VAL A 118 -4.38 -1.76 2.13
C VAL A 118 -4.29 -2.44 0.78
N TYR A 119 -4.47 -1.67 -0.29
CA TYR A 119 -4.29 -2.11 -1.67
C TYR A 119 -2.97 -1.56 -2.21
N THR A 120 -2.02 -2.45 -2.45
CA THR A 120 -0.71 -2.05 -2.98
C THR A 120 -0.69 -2.14 -4.50
N VAL A 121 -0.38 -1.02 -5.15
CA VAL A 121 -0.19 -0.89 -6.60
C VAL A 121 1.30 -0.72 -6.87
N PHE A 122 1.87 -1.68 -7.61
CA PHE A 122 3.28 -1.65 -7.96
C PHE A 122 3.49 -0.99 -9.31
N ILE A 123 4.40 -0.02 -9.34
CA ILE A 123 4.77 0.74 -10.52
C ILE A 123 6.23 0.46 -10.86
N GLN A 124 6.52 0.14 -12.11
CA GLN A 124 7.90 -0.04 -12.59
C GLN A 124 8.46 1.28 -13.10
N GLY A 125 7.63 2.08 -13.79
CA GLY A 125 8.02 3.40 -14.28
C GLY A 125 6.84 4.25 -14.72
N THR A 126 7.17 5.42 -15.28
CA THR A 126 6.17 6.46 -15.63
C THR A 126 5.04 5.95 -16.54
N SER A 127 5.33 5.04 -17.47
CA SER A 127 4.34 4.50 -18.40
C SER A 127 3.25 3.68 -17.71
N ASP A 128 3.50 3.15 -16.51
CA ASP A 128 2.48 2.42 -15.76
C ASP A 128 1.47 3.36 -15.09
N LEU A 129 1.86 4.60 -14.77
CA LEU A 129 0.95 5.59 -14.20
C LEU A 129 -0.23 5.87 -15.13
N ALA A 130 0.03 5.91 -16.45
CA ALA A 130 -1.02 6.10 -17.47
C ALA A 130 -2.00 4.92 -17.58
N LYS A 131 -1.64 3.74 -17.04
CA LYS A 131 -2.52 2.56 -17.01
C LYS A 131 -3.47 2.60 -15.81
N LEU A 132 -3.17 3.39 -14.79
CA LEU A 132 -4.01 3.55 -13.62
C LEU A 132 -5.22 4.40 -13.98
N ARG A 133 -6.41 3.83 -13.77
CA ARG A 133 -7.69 4.53 -13.90
C ARG A 133 -8.24 4.79 -12.49
N PRO A 134 -8.26 6.04 -12.00
CA PRO A 134 -8.71 6.37 -10.65
C PRO A 134 -10.09 5.82 -10.30
N GLU A 135 -11.02 5.82 -11.25
CA GLU A 135 -12.38 5.31 -11.09
C GLU A 135 -12.39 3.81 -10.79
N HIS A 136 -11.55 3.04 -11.50
CA HIS A 136 -11.40 1.61 -11.26
C HIS A 136 -10.76 1.33 -9.89
N LEU A 137 -9.70 2.08 -9.55
CA LEU A 137 -9.06 1.94 -8.23
C LEU A 137 -10.04 2.27 -7.10
N ARG A 138 -10.86 3.31 -7.26
CA ARG A 138 -11.91 3.67 -6.31
C ARG A 138 -12.97 2.58 -6.21
N ALA A 139 -13.38 1.97 -7.31
CA ALA A 139 -14.38 0.90 -7.31
C ALA A 139 -13.89 -0.41 -6.67
N MET A 140 -12.57 -0.65 -6.68
CA MET A 140 -11.97 -1.85 -6.07
C MET A 140 -11.95 -1.81 -4.54
N VAL A 141 -11.87 -0.61 -3.94
CA VAL A 141 -11.77 -0.44 -2.49
C VAL A 141 -13.15 -0.27 -1.86
N ARG A 142 -13.34 -0.88 -0.68
CA ARG A 142 -14.63 -0.97 0.01
C ARG A 142 -14.77 0.04 1.14
N GLY A 143 -13.67 0.59 1.62
CA GLY A 143 -13.65 1.42 2.82
C GLY A 143 -14.47 2.69 2.70
N LYS A 144 -15.02 3.11 3.85
CA LYS A 144 -15.83 4.35 3.95
C LYS A 144 -15.00 5.58 3.60
N ASN A 145 -13.75 5.61 4.08
CA ASN A 145 -12.76 6.62 3.74
C ASN A 145 -11.71 6.00 2.82
N VAL A 146 -11.27 6.74 1.80
CA VAL A 146 -10.23 6.27 0.88
C VAL A 146 -9.10 7.27 0.79
N SER A 147 -7.88 6.79 0.98
CA SER A 147 -6.64 7.57 0.89
C SER A 147 -5.65 6.92 -0.06
N ALA A 148 -5.01 7.70 -0.92
CA ALA A 148 -3.88 7.26 -1.73
C ALA A 148 -2.56 7.73 -1.12
N TRP A 149 -1.61 6.82 -1.00
CA TRP A 149 -0.26 7.05 -0.48
C TRP A 149 0.75 6.74 -1.57
N TYR A 150 1.65 7.69 -1.82
CA TYR A 150 2.58 7.63 -2.95
C TYR A 150 4.01 7.47 -2.47
N PHE A 151 4.57 6.28 -2.68
CA PHE A 151 5.97 5.93 -2.43
C PHE A 151 6.72 5.86 -3.76
N LEU A 152 6.74 6.99 -4.46
CA LEU A 152 7.38 7.21 -5.75
C LEU A 152 8.18 8.52 -5.70
N TRP A 153 9.24 8.61 -6.50
CA TRP A 153 10.04 9.84 -6.60
C TRP A 153 9.72 10.58 -7.90
N PRO A 154 9.09 11.77 -7.85
CA PRO A 154 8.94 12.60 -9.04
C PRO A 154 10.31 13.16 -9.46
N SER A 155 10.92 12.63 -10.52
CA SER A 155 12.21 13.07 -11.06
C SER A 155 12.29 12.88 -12.58
N SER A 156 13.22 13.60 -13.21
CA SER A 156 13.57 13.50 -14.63
C SER A 156 14.58 12.40 -14.95
N ASP A 157 15.32 11.88 -13.97
CA ASP A 157 16.57 11.14 -14.25
C ASP A 157 16.34 9.68 -14.68
N GLY A 158 15.08 9.22 -14.70
CA GLY A 158 14.70 7.90 -15.19
C GLY A 158 15.25 6.73 -14.36
N SER A 159 15.75 7.00 -13.16
CA SER A 159 16.26 5.95 -12.28
C SER A 159 15.13 5.07 -11.74
N PRO A 160 15.44 3.85 -11.26
CA PRO A 160 14.45 3.00 -10.60
C PRO A 160 13.74 3.75 -9.46
N GLY A 161 12.40 3.69 -9.41
CA GLY A 161 11.60 4.45 -8.44
C GLY A 161 11.27 5.87 -8.85
N GLN A 162 11.91 6.37 -9.90
CA GLN A 162 11.62 7.70 -10.43
C GLN A 162 10.53 7.66 -11.50
N VAL A 163 9.64 8.63 -11.42
CA VAL A 163 8.57 8.87 -12.39
C VAL A 163 8.60 10.33 -12.80
N ARG A 164 8.19 10.63 -14.04
CA ARG A 164 8.14 12.02 -14.51
C ARG A 164 7.22 12.83 -13.62
N GLU A 165 7.73 13.94 -13.10
CA GLU A 165 7.01 14.83 -12.18
C GLU A 165 5.60 15.19 -12.70
N ARG A 166 5.51 15.59 -13.98
CA ARG A 166 4.24 15.98 -14.61
C ARG A 166 3.20 14.87 -14.54
N ASP A 167 3.60 13.66 -14.90
CA ASP A 167 2.69 12.51 -15.00
C ASP A 167 2.31 11.98 -13.60
N PHE A 168 3.24 12.08 -12.64
CA PHE A 168 2.98 11.80 -11.24
C PHE A 168 1.93 12.73 -10.63
N PHE A 169 2.10 14.05 -10.74
CA PHE A 169 1.11 14.99 -10.18
C PHE A 169 -0.20 14.97 -10.95
N ALA A 170 -0.20 14.65 -12.25
CA ALA A 170 -1.42 14.41 -13.00
C ALA A 170 -2.21 13.23 -12.42
N LEU A 171 -1.54 12.13 -12.04
CA LEU A 171 -2.17 11.02 -11.33
C LEU A 171 -2.74 11.47 -9.99
N CYS A 172 -1.97 12.17 -9.14
CA CYS A 172 -2.47 12.64 -7.83
C CYS A 172 -3.74 13.49 -7.98
N GLN A 173 -3.73 14.45 -8.92
CA GLN A 173 -4.89 15.29 -9.21
C GLN A 173 -6.08 14.47 -9.74
N SER A 174 -5.84 13.47 -10.58
CA SER A 174 -6.91 12.60 -11.08
C SER A 174 -7.52 11.73 -9.99
N MET A 175 -6.71 11.27 -9.03
CA MET A 175 -7.16 10.55 -7.84
C MET A 175 -7.98 11.46 -6.93
N GLU A 176 -7.60 12.72 -6.76
CA GLU A 176 -8.34 13.70 -5.96
C GLU A 176 -9.67 14.15 -6.60
N ARG A 177 -9.84 13.97 -7.92
CA ARG A 177 -11.11 14.22 -8.62
C ARG A 177 -12.14 13.11 -8.39
N VAL A 178 -11.68 11.89 -8.16
CA VAL A 178 -12.50 10.84 -7.55
C VAL A 178 -12.41 11.00 -6.03
N PRO A 179 -13.31 10.42 -5.21
CA PRO A 179 -13.27 10.60 -3.76
C PRO A 179 -12.14 9.76 -3.11
N VAL A 180 -10.91 9.98 -3.56
CA VAL A 180 -9.66 9.40 -3.05
C VAL A 180 -8.72 10.53 -2.69
N ARG A 181 -8.47 10.72 -1.39
CA ARG A 181 -7.61 11.81 -0.93
C ARG A 181 -6.14 11.42 -1.04
N SER A 182 -5.27 12.32 -1.50
CA SER A 182 -3.82 12.14 -1.33
C SER A 182 -3.45 12.34 0.14
N GLY A 183 -3.18 11.25 0.85
CA GLY A 183 -2.93 11.27 2.29
C GLY A 183 -1.46 11.24 2.69
N TRP A 184 -0.59 10.73 1.82
CA TRP A 184 0.85 10.67 2.06
C TRP A 184 1.65 10.86 0.78
N PRO A 185 2.71 11.70 0.79
CA PRO A 185 3.18 12.47 1.94
C PRO A 185 2.27 13.66 2.29
N HIS A 186 1.69 14.33 1.29
CA HIS A 186 0.76 15.46 1.47
C HIS A 186 -0.23 15.54 0.31
N GLN A 187 -1.19 16.48 0.38
CA GLN A 187 -2.03 16.86 -0.75
C GLN A 187 -1.19 17.25 -1.97
N SER A 188 -1.68 16.97 -3.18
CA SER A 188 -0.92 17.11 -4.42
C SER A 188 -0.30 18.51 -4.61
N SER A 189 -1.04 19.56 -4.25
CA SER A 189 -0.61 20.97 -4.36
C SER A 189 0.56 21.30 -3.44
N LEU A 190 0.45 20.95 -2.15
CA LEU A 190 1.51 21.15 -1.17
C LEU A 190 2.72 20.30 -1.51
N TYR A 191 2.51 19.04 -1.87
CA TYR A 191 3.61 18.15 -2.21
C TYR A 191 4.42 18.66 -3.41
N ARG A 192 3.74 19.19 -4.44
CA ARG A 192 4.42 19.81 -5.58
C ARG A 192 5.27 21.03 -5.19
N LEU A 193 4.76 21.85 -4.28
CA LEU A 193 5.49 23.01 -3.78
C LEU A 193 6.74 22.60 -2.99
N LEU A 194 6.66 21.52 -2.21
CA LEU A 194 7.80 20.97 -1.48
C LEU A 194 8.82 20.32 -2.42
N CYS A 195 8.39 19.44 -3.32
CA CYS A 195 9.25 18.76 -4.29
C CYS A 195 10.00 19.74 -5.19
N GLY A 196 9.30 20.73 -5.74
CA GLY A 196 9.90 21.74 -6.60
C GLY A 196 10.72 22.78 -5.85
N LYS A 197 10.86 22.66 -4.52
CA LYS A 197 11.48 23.67 -3.64
C LYS A 197 10.95 25.09 -3.87
N LEU A 198 9.69 25.19 -4.31
CA LEU A 198 9.04 26.46 -4.70
C LEU A 198 8.74 27.35 -3.49
N TRP A 199 8.84 26.79 -2.28
CA TRP A 199 8.73 27.54 -1.03
C TRP A 199 9.95 28.43 -0.74
N ILE A 200 11.14 28.10 -1.24
CA ILE A 200 12.37 28.84 -0.93
C ILE A 200 12.28 30.29 -1.45
N PRO A 201 11.89 30.55 -2.71
CA PRO A 201 11.71 31.92 -3.20
C PRO A 201 10.60 32.67 -2.48
N GLN A 202 9.57 31.99 -1.95
CA GLN A 202 8.51 32.64 -1.18
C GLN A 202 9.01 33.07 0.20
N MET A 203 9.81 32.22 0.85
CA MET A 203 10.38 32.53 2.16
C MET A 203 11.47 33.62 2.10
N SER A 204 12.21 33.73 1.00
CA SER A 204 13.24 34.77 0.84
C SER A 204 12.69 36.20 0.79
N LEU A 205 11.38 36.37 0.53
CA LEU A 205 10.70 37.67 0.62
C LEU A 205 10.57 38.17 2.06
N GLY A 206 10.50 37.27 3.04
CA GLY A 206 10.36 37.62 4.45
C GLY A 206 11.71 37.72 5.15
N ARG A 207 12.14 38.95 5.50
CA ARG A 207 13.41 39.18 6.22
C ARG A 207 13.55 38.39 7.53
N ARG A 208 12.43 38.05 8.19
CA ARG A 208 12.40 37.27 9.44
C ARG A 208 12.83 35.81 9.26
N PHE A 209 12.75 35.27 8.05
CA PHE A 209 13.09 33.87 7.78
C PHE A 209 14.58 33.66 7.52
N CYS A 210 15.36 34.74 7.37
CA CYS A 210 16.80 34.69 7.11
C CYS A 210 17.18 33.78 5.91
N VAL A 211 16.28 33.60 4.95
CA VAL A 211 16.54 32.85 3.71
C VAL A 211 17.20 33.80 2.71
N PRO A 212 18.39 33.49 2.17
CA PRO A 212 19.03 34.33 1.17
C PRO A 212 18.11 34.61 -0.03
N PRO A 213 18.22 35.77 -0.68
CA PRO A 213 17.53 36.01 -1.94
C PRO A 213 17.88 34.92 -2.96
N THR A 214 16.87 34.20 -3.43
CA THR A 214 17.01 33.17 -4.45
C THR A 214 16.06 33.45 -5.60
N VAL A 215 16.45 33.05 -6.80
CA VAL A 215 15.59 33.10 -7.98
C VAL A 215 15.02 31.72 -8.25
N ARG A 216 13.80 31.68 -8.78
CA ARG A 216 13.21 30.45 -9.30
C ARG A 216 13.94 30.09 -10.59
N VAL A 217 14.50 28.88 -10.65
CA VAL A 217 15.11 28.29 -11.86
C VAL A 217 14.10 27.40 -12.55
#